data_AF-A0A1V4VIC2-F1
#
_entry.id   AF-A0A1V4VIC2-F1
#
_cell.length_a   1.000
_cell.length_b   1.000
_cell.length_c   1.000
_cell.angle_alpha   90.00
_cell.angle_beta   90.00
_cell.angle_gamma   90.00
#
_symmetry.space_group_name_H-M   'P 1'
#
loop_
_entity.id
_entity.type
_entity.pdbx_description
1 polymer ?
#
loop_
_entity_poly.entity_id
_entity_poly.type
_entity_poly.pdbx_seq_one_letter_code
_entity_poly.pdbx_strand_id
1 'polypeptide(L)'
;MSNIQVNKGALIAVNWVLESTANADNIKDNIKVVAYNEKTQGLTNGAGELLTLTFTIGNNDKSGDVLNLNLSSLLVSDALGEGIPAEASNGKVTVVTRNKGDVNGDNTINVLDVVGTLNIALDTIQPTFEERYAADANDDGTVNVLDVVSIVNTILGK
;
A
#
# COMPACT_ATOMS: atom_id res chain seq x y z
N MET A 1 -0.13 -1.33 18.44
CA MET A 1 -0.71 -0.42 17.44
C MET A 1 -1.02 0.98 18.03
N SER A 2 -0.07 1.68 18.65
CA SER A 2 -0.37 2.95 19.34
C SER A 2 -0.46 4.20 18.43
N ASN A 3 -0.32 4.07 17.11
CA ASN A 3 -0.18 5.21 16.19
C ASN A 3 -0.99 5.08 14.87
N ILE A 4 -2.08 4.30 14.83
CA ILE A 4 -2.90 4.25 13.62
C ILE A 4 -3.90 5.41 13.62
N GLN A 5 -3.89 6.21 12.57
CA GLN A 5 -4.83 7.31 12.35
C GLN A 5 -5.71 7.01 11.15
N VAL A 6 -7.00 7.28 11.29
CA VAL A 6 -7.99 7.19 10.22
C VAL A 6 -8.44 8.61 9.87
N ASN A 7 -8.18 9.03 8.63
CA ASN A 7 -8.51 10.35 8.14
C ASN A 7 -9.56 10.27 7.04
N LYS A 8 -10.35 11.35 6.87
CA LYS A 8 -11.37 11.43 5.82
C LYS A 8 -10.71 11.55 4.45
N GLY A 9 -11.16 10.73 3.51
CA GLY A 9 -10.83 10.87 2.09
C GLY A 9 -11.68 11.93 1.39
N ALA A 10 -11.35 12.21 0.13
CA ALA A 10 -12.00 13.25 -0.66
C ALA A 10 -13.53 13.14 -0.74
N LEU A 11 -14.07 11.92 -0.83
CA LEU A 11 -15.51 11.70 -0.98
C LEU A 11 -16.33 12.02 0.27
N ILE A 12 -15.69 12.01 1.45
CA ILE A 12 -16.34 12.28 2.74
C ILE A 12 -15.72 13.49 3.46
N ALA A 13 -14.99 14.34 2.75
CA ALA A 13 -14.29 15.47 3.37
C ALA A 13 -15.24 16.52 3.99
N VAL A 14 -16.47 16.66 3.46
CA VAL A 14 -17.42 17.72 3.83
C VAL A 14 -18.74 17.13 4.31
N ASN A 15 -19.27 17.59 5.45
CA ASN A 15 -20.55 17.18 6.04
C ASN A 15 -20.66 15.71 6.50
N TRP A 16 -19.58 14.93 6.44
CA TRP A 16 -19.53 13.60 7.04
C TRP A 16 -18.85 13.66 8.41
N VAL A 17 -19.27 12.79 9.32
CA VAL A 17 -18.58 12.46 10.56
C VAL A 17 -17.82 11.15 10.32
N LEU A 18 -16.60 11.07 10.86
CA LEU A 18 -15.75 9.89 10.81
C LEU A 18 -15.35 9.54 12.24
N GLU A 19 -15.65 8.33 12.64
CA GLU A 19 -15.29 7.76 13.94
C GLU A 19 -14.52 6.47 13.73
N SER A 20 -13.48 6.26 14.53
CA SER A 20 -12.70 5.03 14.49
C SER A 20 -12.28 4.59 15.88
N THR A 21 -12.25 3.28 16.11
CA THR A 21 -11.74 2.68 17.34
C THR A 21 -10.81 1.53 16.98
N ALA A 22 -9.57 1.61 17.47
CA ALA A 22 -8.62 0.51 17.38
C ALA A 22 -8.83 -0.41 18.60
N ASN A 23 -9.19 -1.67 18.36
CA ASN A 23 -9.25 -2.68 19.41
C ASN A 23 -7.91 -3.43 19.41
N ALA A 24 -7.13 -3.23 20.47
CA ALA A 24 -5.96 -4.05 20.77
C ALA A 24 -6.38 -5.21 21.68
N ASP A 25 -7.23 -6.11 21.19
CA ASP A 25 -7.50 -7.36 21.90
C ASP A 25 -6.47 -8.41 21.47
N ASN A 26 -5.91 -9.13 22.45
CA ASN A 26 -4.81 -10.10 22.35
C ASN A 26 -4.99 -11.26 21.33
N ILE A 27 -6.05 -11.24 20.52
CA ILE A 27 -6.39 -12.25 19.51
C ILE A 27 -6.49 -11.65 18.09
N LYS A 28 -6.84 -10.36 17.90
CA LYS A 28 -6.91 -9.71 16.57
C LYS A 28 -6.80 -8.19 16.65
N ASP A 29 -5.69 -7.66 16.13
CA ASP A 29 -5.51 -6.26 15.82
C ASP A 29 -6.55 -5.81 14.76
N ASN A 30 -7.60 -5.09 15.18
CA ASN A 30 -8.64 -4.60 14.28
C ASN A 30 -9.00 -3.13 14.52
N ILE A 31 -9.44 -2.46 13.46
CA ILE A 31 -9.95 -1.08 13.52
C ILE A 31 -11.39 -1.12 13.05
N LYS A 32 -12.29 -0.66 13.92
CA LYS A 32 -13.65 -0.36 13.53
C LYS A 32 -13.69 1.08 13.02
N VAL A 33 -14.25 1.29 11.84
CA VAL A 33 -14.47 2.61 11.25
C VAL A 33 -15.94 2.79 10.96
N VAL A 34 -16.49 3.95 11.31
CA VAL A 34 -17.85 4.35 11.00
C VAL A 34 -17.80 5.75 10.38
N ALA A 35 -18.41 5.91 9.21
CA ALA A 35 -18.59 7.20 8.57
C ALA A 35 -20.07 7.41 8.26
N TYR A 36 -20.62 8.57 8.62
CA TYR A 36 -22.03 8.89 8.38
C TYR A 36 -22.20 10.37 8.05
N ASN A 37 -23.28 10.70 7.32
CA ASN A 37 -23.62 12.06 6.96
C ASN A 37 -24.84 12.54 7.76
N GLU A 38 -24.64 13.53 8.62
CA GLU A 38 -25.71 14.06 9.49
C GLU A 38 -26.77 14.87 8.72
N LYS A 39 -26.46 15.28 7.49
CA LYS A 39 -27.36 16.06 6.62
C LYS A 39 -28.09 15.19 5.60
N THR A 40 -28.05 13.87 5.74
CA THR A 40 -28.67 12.90 4.81
C THR A 40 -28.19 13.03 3.35
N GLN A 41 -27.03 13.66 3.14
CA GLN A 41 -26.43 13.77 1.82
C GLN A 41 -25.66 12.48 1.52
N GLY A 42 -26.14 11.74 0.51
CA GLY A 42 -25.46 10.54 0.02
C GLY A 42 -24.13 10.84 -0.69
N LEU A 43 -23.34 9.80 -0.92
CA LEU A 43 -22.17 9.87 -1.79
C LEU A 43 -22.63 10.16 -3.23
N THR A 44 -21.80 10.90 -3.97
CA THR A 44 -21.98 11.02 -5.41
C THR A 44 -21.50 9.74 -6.10
N ASN A 45 -22.13 9.35 -7.21
CA ASN A 45 -21.71 8.18 -7.97
C ASN A 45 -20.29 8.39 -8.54
N GLY A 46 -19.49 7.33 -8.56
CA GLY A 46 -18.13 7.33 -9.09
C GLY A 46 -17.13 6.63 -8.17
N ALA A 47 -15.88 6.60 -8.61
CA ALA A 47 -14.75 6.12 -7.82
C ALA A 47 -14.10 7.27 -7.05
N GLY A 48 -13.60 6.99 -5.86
CA GLY A 48 -12.84 7.96 -5.07
C GLY A 48 -12.47 7.44 -3.70
N GLU A 49 -11.74 8.28 -2.96
CA GLU A 49 -11.21 7.92 -1.65
C GLU A 49 -12.24 8.21 -0.54
N LEU A 50 -12.55 7.18 0.25
CA LEU A 50 -13.36 7.30 1.46
C LEU A 50 -12.51 7.63 2.68
N LEU A 51 -11.34 7.02 2.84
CA LEU A 51 -10.49 7.21 4.00
C LEU A 51 -9.03 6.96 3.69
N THR A 52 -8.17 7.59 4.47
CA THR A 52 -6.73 7.32 4.50
C THR A 52 -6.38 6.69 5.84
N LEU A 53 -5.60 5.61 5.82
CA LEU A 53 -4.99 5.02 7.01
C LEU A 53 -3.53 5.44 7.09
N THR A 54 -3.13 6.02 8.22
CA THR A 54 -1.73 6.36 8.51
C THR A 54 -1.26 5.49 9.67
N PHE A 55 -0.15 4.77 9.48
CA PHE A 55 0.44 3.91 10.49
C PHE A 55 1.97 3.93 10.36
N THR A 56 2.65 3.47 11.40
CA THR A 56 4.11 3.36 11.42
C THR A 56 4.51 1.89 11.30
N ILE A 57 5.54 1.62 10.53
CA ILE A 57 6.24 0.33 10.55
C ILE A 57 6.98 0.22 11.89
N GLY A 58 6.84 -0.90 12.57
CA GLY A 58 7.45 -1.16 13.87
C GLY A 58 8.96 -1.40 13.75
N ASN A 59 9.70 -1.09 14.82
CA ASN A 59 11.17 -1.25 14.85
C ASN A 59 11.67 -2.69 14.69
N ASN A 60 10.78 -3.68 14.84
CA ASN A 60 11.10 -5.10 14.68
C ASN A 60 10.63 -5.66 13.34
N ASP A 61 9.87 -4.88 12.56
CA ASP A 61 9.40 -5.31 11.25
C ASP A 61 10.58 -5.36 10.30
N LYS A 62 10.64 -6.42 9.50
CA LYS A 62 11.72 -6.69 8.57
C LYS A 62 11.19 -6.65 7.15
N SER A 63 12.08 -6.38 6.22
CA SER A 63 11.77 -6.47 4.81
C SER A 63 11.21 -7.85 4.44
N GLY A 64 10.13 -7.86 3.65
CA GLY A 64 9.34 -9.05 3.37
C GLY A 64 8.21 -9.33 4.37
N ASP A 65 8.17 -8.66 5.53
CA ASP A 65 7.02 -8.76 6.44
C ASP A 65 5.77 -8.19 5.75
N VAL A 66 4.66 -8.89 5.97
CA VAL A 66 3.39 -8.62 5.30
C VAL A 66 2.31 -8.28 6.32
N LEU A 67 1.69 -7.12 6.15
CA LEU A 67 0.44 -6.76 6.80
C LEU A 67 -0.72 -6.88 5.81
N ASN A 68 -1.57 -7.88 6.02
CA ASN A 68 -2.81 -8.01 5.24
C ASN A 68 -3.89 -7.09 5.81
N LEU A 69 -4.43 -6.21 4.96
CA LEU A 69 -5.53 -5.30 5.28
C LEU A 69 -6.85 -5.95 4.88
N ASN A 70 -7.44 -6.69 5.81
CA ASN A 70 -8.69 -7.40 5.57
C ASN A 70 -9.90 -6.53 5.96
N LEU A 71 -10.72 -6.19 4.97
CA LEU A 71 -11.99 -5.52 5.17
C LEU A 71 -13.07 -6.58 5.44
N SER A 72 -13.71 -6.50 6.59
CA SER A 72 -14.76 -7.44 7.00
C SER A 72 -15.90 -6.72 7.70
N SER A 73 -17.07 -7.36 7.78
CA SER A 73 -18.28 -6.76 8.36
C SER A 73 -18.67 -5.43 7.69
N LEU A 74 -18.50 -5.35 6.37
CA LEU A 74 -18.86 -4.17 5.58
C LEU A 74 -20.38 -3.96 5.63
N LEU A 75 -20.80 -2.80 6.12
CA LEU A 75 -22.18 -2.35 6.12
C LEU A 75 -22.23 -0.98 5.47
N VAL A 76 -23.01 -0.87 4.41
CA VAL A 76 -23.30 0.40 3.73
C VAL A 76 -24.82 0.55 3.69
N SER A 77 -25.32 1.76 3.92
CA SER A 77 -26.75 2.06 3.91
C SER A 77 -27.03 3.39 3.23
N ASP A 78 -28.25 3.56 2.74
CA ASP A 78 -28.74 4.85 2.27
C ASP A 78 -29.19 5.77 3.43
N ALA A 79 -29.77 6.93 3.08
CA ALA A 79 -30.26 7.91 4.04
C ALA A 79 -31.50 7.45 4.84
N LEU A 80 -32.19 6.40 4.39
CA LEU A 80 -33.33 5.79 5.09
C LEU A 80 -32.90 4.64 6.02
N GLY A 81 -31.61 4.27 5.99
CA GLY A 81 -31.07 3.14 6.74
C GLY A 81 -31.23 1.80 6.02
N GLU A 82 -31.69 1.81 4.76
CA GLU A 82 -31.79 0.60 3.96
C GLU A 82 -30.38 0.18 3.49
N GLY A 83 -30.09 -1.12 3.61
CA GLY A 83 -28.79 -1.67 3.28
C GLY A 83 -28.50 -1.59 1.78
N ILE A 84 -27.32 -1.07 1.44
CA ILE A 84 -26.77 -1.07 0.08
C ILE A 84 -25.79 -2.25 -0.03
N PRO A 85 -25.99 -3.18 -0.98
CA PRO A 85 -25.02 -4.24 -1.24
C PRO A 85 -23.65 -3.64 -1.56
N ALA A 86 -22.63 -4.10 -0.84
CA ALA A 86 -21.26 -3.64 -1.02
C ALA A 86 -20.30 -4.83 -0.93
N GLU A 87 -19.30 -4.82 -1.80
CA GLU A 87 -18.23 -5.82 -1.82
C GLU A 87 -16.92 -5.15 -1.43
N ALA A 88 -16.12 -5.86 -0.64
CA ALA A 88 -14.81 -5.37 -0.22
C ALA A 88 -13.71 -6.06 -1.02
N SER A 89 -12.71 -5.28 -1.43
CA SER A 89 -11.42 -5.80 -1.87
C SER A 89 -10.39 -5.56 -0.79
N ASN A 90 -9.74 -6.62 -0.33
CA ASN A 90 -8.68 -6.51 0.69
C ASN A 90 -7.43 -5.86 0.10
N GLY A 91 -6.60 -5.31 1.00
CA GLY A 91 -5.30 -4.74 0.66
C GLY A 91 -4.16 -5.50 1.32
N LYS A 92 -2.94 -5.16 0.93
CA LYS A 92 -1.71 -5.70 1.52
C LYS A 92 -0.64 -4.62 1.56
N VAL A 93 0.06 -4.54 2.68
CA VAL A 93 1.26 -3.73 2.85
C VAL A 93 2.44 -4.69 3.02
N THR A 94 3.53 -4.45 2.31
CA THR A 94 4.77 -5.21 2.48
C THR A 94 5.87 -4.27 2.90
N VAL A 95 6.61 -4.63 3.94
CA VAL A 95 7.77 -3.87 4.39
C VAL A 95 8.90 -4.10 3.40
N VAL A 96 9.53 -3.02 2.95
CA VAL A 96 10.71 -3.10 2.08
C VAL A 96 11.77 -2.12 2.58
N THR A 97 13.00 -2.61 2.74
CA THR A 97 14.12 -1.79 3.24
C THR A 97 15.14 -1.43 2.16
N ARG A 98 15.01 -2.02 0.98
CA ARG A 98 15.94 -1.85 -0.13
C ARG A 98 15.47 -0.73 -1.07
N ASN A 99 16.38 0.12 -1.51
CA ASN A 99 16.05 1.23 -2.41
C ASN A 99 15.78 0.70 -3.83
N LYS A 100 14.86 1.37 -4.55
CA LYS A 100 14.67 1.10 -5.98
C LYS A 100 15.99 1.35 -6.72
N GLY A 101 16.36 0.42 -7.59
CA GLY A 101 17.60 0.44 -8.36
C GLY A 101 18.86 -0.05 -7.63
N ASP A 102 18.82 -0.30 -6.33
CA ASP A 102 19.93 -0.91 -5.55
C ASP A 102 19.67 -2.43 -5.42
N VAL A 103 19.98 -3.18 -6.46
CA VAL A 103 19.60 -4.59 -6.62
C VAL A 103 20.57 -5.53 -5.90
N ASN A 104 21.78 -5.12 -5.56
CA ASN A 104 22.64 -5.92 -4.70
C ASN A 104 22.52 -5.54 -3.19
N GLY A 105 21.88 -4.41 -2.87
CA GLY A 105 21.64 -3.94 -1.50
C GLY A 105 22.88 -3.34 -0.84
N ASP A 106 23.84 -2.85 -1.62
CA ASP A 106 25.08 -2.25 -1.12
C ASP A 106 24.96 -0.74 -0.83
N ASN A 107 23.76 -0.17 -1.01
CA ASN A 107 23.40 1.24 -0.88
C ASN A 107 23.99 2.15 -1.97
N THR A 108 24.55 1.59 -3.05
CA THR A 108 25.12 2.35 -4.17
C THR A 108 24.55 1.89 -5.50
N ILE A 109 23.68 2.71 -6.10
CA ILE A 109 23.13 2.42 -7.43
C ILE A 109 24.24 2.57 -8.49
N ASN A 110 24.67 1.47 -9.08
CA ASN A 110 25.74 1.42 -10.07
C ASN A 110 25.56 0.27 -11.09
N VAL A 111 26.58 0.03 -11.90
CA VAL A 111 26.54 -0.98 -12.98
C VAL A 111 26.31 -2.41 -12.47
N LEU A 112 26.66 -2.72 -11.21
CA LEU A 112 26.37 -4.02 -10.62
C LEU A 112 24.87 -4.26 -10.47
N ASP A 113 24.09 -3.22 -10.18
CA ASP A 113 22.63 -3.32 -10.09
C ASP A 113 21.98 -3.49 -11.46
N VAL A 114 22.55 -2.85 -12.49
CA VAL A 114 22.17 -3.05 -13.90
C VAL A 114 22.35 -4.52 -14.28
N VAL A 115 23.49 -5.13 -13.92
CA VAL A 115 23.76 -6.55 -14.17
C VAL A 115 22.81 -7.45 -13.37
N GLY A 116 22.56 -7.12 -12.10
CA GLY A 116 21.60 -7.83 -11.25
C GLY A 116 20.19 -7.82 -11.84
N THR A 117 19.69 -6.63 -12.22
CA THR A 117 18.39 -6.43 -12.86
C THR A 117 18.29 -7.21 -14.17
N LEU A 118 19.34 -7.18 -15.00
CA LEU A 118 19.36 -7.92 -16.27
C LEU A 118 19.25 -9.43 -16.04
N ASN A 119 19.95 -9.98 -15.03
CA ASN A 119 19.84 -11.41 -14.71
C ASN A 119 18.43 -11.78 -14.25
N ILE A 120 17.76 -10.91 -13.50
CA ILE A 120 16.37 -11.10 -13.08
C ILE A 120 15.43 -11.01 -14.29
N ALA A 121 15.59 -9.99 -15.14
CA ALA A 121 14.76 -9.77 -16.32
C ALA A 121 14.87 -10.89 -17.37
N LEU A 122 16.01 -11.60 -17.39
CA LEU A 122 16.26 -12.75 -18.26
C LEU A 122 15.91 -14.10 -17.58
N ASP A 123 15.33 -14.07 -16.38
CA ASP A 123 15.03 -15.24 -15.55
C ASP A 123 16.25 -16.18 -15.35
N THR A 124 17.47 -15.63 -15.38
CA THR A 124 18.71 -16.43 -15.18
C THR A 124 18.99 -16.69 -13.70
N ILE A 125 18.36 -15.91 -12.82
CA ILE A 125 18.36 -16.10 -11.37
C ILE A 125 16.94 -15.99 -10.82
N GLN A 126 16.67 -16.68 -9.71
CA GLN A 126 15.46 -16.47 -8.93
C GLN A 126 15.73 -15.36 -7.90
N PRO A 127 15.19 -14.14 -8.08
CA PRO A 127 15.40 -13.07 -7.09
C PRO A 127 14.68 -13.39 -5.78
N THR A 128 15.27 -12.90 -4.70
CA THR A 128 14.57 -12.62 -3.44
C THR A 128 13.51 -11.54 -3.64
N PHE A 129 12.61 -11.40 -2.67
CA PHE A 129 11.59 -10.35 -2.72
C PHE A 129 12.21 -8.94 -2.81
N GLU A 130 13.30 -8.69 -2.07
CA GLU A 130 13.99 -7.40 -2.10
C GLU A 130 14.67 -7.11 -3.44
N GLU A 131 15.35 -8.11 -4.01
CA GLU A 131 15.99 -7.98 -5.31
C GLU A 131 14.95 -7.70 -6.39
N ARG A 132 13.82 -8.41 -6.39
CA ARG A 132 12.72 -8.15 -7.33
C ARG A 132 12.15 -6.76 -7.13
N TYR A 133 11.93 -6.32 -5.89
CA TYR A 133 11.41 -4.99 -5.59
C TYR A 133 12.35 -3.89 -6.08
N ALA A 134 13.65 -4.02 -5.79
CA ALA A 134 14.65 -3.05 -6.19
C ALA A 134 14.87 -3.04 -7.71
N ALA A 135 14.81 -4.22 -8.35
CA ALA A 135 14.98 -4.38 -9.78
C ALA A 135 13.80 -3.87 -10.60
N ASP A 136 12.59 -3.76 -10.04
CA ASP A 136 11.43 -3.08 -10.64
C ASP A 136 11.59 -1.55 -10.44
N ALA A 137 12.59 -0.98 -11.10
CA ALA A 137 13.05 0.39 -10.87
C ALA A 137 12.08 1.45 -11.40
N ASN A 138 11.18 1.11 -12.33
CA ASN A 138 10.14 2.01 -12.81
C ASN A 138 8.78 1.84 -12.08
N ASP A 139 8.68 0.87 -11.17
CA ASP A 139 7.50 0.56 -10.35
C ASP A 139 6.25 0.20 -11.18
N ASP A 140 6.45 -0.46 -12.33
CA ASP A 140 5.36 -0.96 -13.18
C ASP A 140 4.92 -2.40 -12.81
N GLY A 141 5.62 -3.04 -11.87
CA GLY A 141 5.33 -4.38 -11.37
C GLY A 141 6.01 -5.49 -12.17
N THR A 142 6.75 -5.18 -13.25
CA THR A 142 7.39 -6.15 -14.13
C THR A 142 8.87 -5.83 -14.34
N VAL A 143 9.75 -6.65 -13.75
CA VAL A 143 11.20 -6.52 -13.99
C VAL A 143 11.55 -6.92 -15.44
N ASN A 144 11.94 -5.93 -16.25
CA ASN A 144 12.31 -6.11 -17.64
C ASN A 144 13.41 -5.10 -18.09
N VAL A 145 13.63 -4.94 -19.40
CA VAL A 145 14.67 -4.04 -19.93
C VAL A 145 14.41 -2.56 -19.63
N LEU A 146 13.15 -2.17 -19.40
CA LEU A 146 12.80 -0.79 -19.04
C LEU A 146 13.32 -0.41 -17.65
N ASP A 147 13.41 -1.35 -16.72
CA ASP A 147 14.04 -1.12 -15.42
C ASP A 147 15.53 -0.94 -15.52
N VAL A 148 16.18 -1.75 -16.37
CA VAL A 148 17.62 -1.61 -16.69
C VAL A 148 17.90 -0.20 -17.20
N VAL A 149 17.07 0.30 -18.13
CA VAL A 149 17.16 1.67 -18.64
C VAL A 149 16.92 2.70 -17.52
N SER A 150 15.95 2.47 -16.64
CA SER A 150 15.64 3.38 -15.51
C SER A 150 16.80 3.49 -14.52
N ILE A 151 17.47 2.38 -14.21
CA ILE A 151 18.67 2.36 -13.36
C ILE A 151 19.82 3.08 -14.06
N VAL A 152 20.04 2.84 -15.36
CA VAL A 152 21.08 3.54 -16.13
C VAL A 152 20.82 5.06 -16.15
N ASN A 153 19.58 5.50 -16.33
CA ASN A 153 19.24 6.92 -16.26
C ASN A 153 19.53 7.51 -14.87
N THR A 154 19.19 6.76 -13.82
CA THR A 154 19.53 7.13 -12.43
C THR A 154 21.04 7.31 -12.25
N ILE A 155 21.86 6.35 -12.72
CA ILE A 155 23.33 6.43 -12.67
C ILE A 155 23.86 7.66 -13.44
N LEU A 156 23.23 7.99 -14.57
CA LEU A 156 23.61 9.13 -15.40
C LEU A 156 23.05 10.48 -14.92
N GLY A 157 22.23 10.49 -13.86
CA GLY A 157 21.57 11.70 -13.35
C GLY A 157 20.57 12.32 -14.34
N LYS A 158 19.83 11.48 -15.06
CA LYS A 158 18.85 11.88 -16.08
C LYS A 158 17.41 11.63 -15.65
#